data_AF-U6N1J6-F1
#
_entry.id   AF-U6N1J6-F1
#
_cell.length_a   1.000
_cell.length_b   1.000
_cell.length_c   1.000
_cell.angle_alpha   90.00
_cell.angle_beta   90.00
_cell.angle_gamma   90.00
#
_symmetry.space_group_name_H-M   'P 1'
#
loop_
_entity.id
_entity.type
_entity.pdbx_description
1 polymer ?
#
loop_
_entity_poly.entity_id
_entity_poly.type
_entity_poly.pdbx_seq_one_letter_code
_entity_poly.pdbx_strand_id
1 'polypeptide(L)'
;MPAGKGAPRGPHGLPNRVQCTLEGPRESPVVSHEMEVFDLETFEKNLKIKILECKPQIVVLELKGCDASLANALRRILIIYARDLKWIPMSERQKQKFAQDPPAPVHPDILITKLRPGQEIELFGFLEKGLGKTHAKWSPVATAVYRLEPEFVFTSPIEGEDAEELKELCPMGVFDIEDSTGRAYAKFPRNCTTCRACLERFENQLQLNKIPDQFIFSIESTGSVPAPELFEMAVEVLLEKAITFREIIRTKQLE
;
A
#
# COMPACT_ATOMS: atom_id res chain seq x y z
N MET A 1 36.18 -56.31 -44.85
CA MET A 1 35.22 -57.23 -44.20
C MET A 1 35.70 -57.46 -42.77
N PRO A 2 34.87 -57.37 -41.71
CA PRO A 2 33.52 -56.79 -41.55
C PRO A 2 33.58 -55.47 -40.72
N ALA A 3 32.80 -54.42 -40.99
CA ALA A 3 31.38 -54.25 -40.65
C ALA A 3 31.05 -54.53 -39.15
N GLY A 4 31.47 -53.60 -38.28
CA GLY A 4 30.91 -53.50 -36.92
C GLY A 4 29.50 -52.90 -37.00
N LYS A 5 28.50 -53.67 -36.57
CA LYS A 5 27.07 -53.36 -36.65
C LYS A 5 26.75 -52.02 -35.99
N GLY A 6 26.13 -51.11 -36.74
CA GLY A 6 25.53 -49.89 -36.21
C GLY A 6 24.41 -50.22 -35.23
N ALA A 7 24.36 -49.48 -34.11
CA ALA A 7 23.24 -49.51 -33.19
C ALA A 7 21.93 -49.15 -33.92
N PRO A 8 20.78 -49.73 -33.56
CA PRO A 8 19.53 -49.45 -34.24
C PRO A 8 19.14 -47.99 -34.03
N ARG A 9 18.83 -47.29 -35.13
CA ARG A 9 18.22 -45.95 -35.10
C ARG A 9 16.87 -46.07 -34.40
N GLY A 10 16.70 -45.33 -33.29
CA GLY A 10 15.42 -45.21 -32.60
C GLY A 10 14.33 -44.60 -33.50
N PRO A 11 13.05 -44.80 -33.18
CA PRO A 11 11.95 -44.38 -34.02
C PRO A 11 11.92 -42.86 -34.16
N HIS A 12 11.87 -42.39 -35.41
CA HIS A 12 11.73 -40.98 -35.76
C HIS A 12 10.39 -40.41 -35.26
N GLY A 13 10.41 -39.17 -34.75
CA GLY A 13 9.21 -38.33 -34.64
C GLY A 13 8.67 -38.06 -33.24
N LEU A 14 9.41 -38.37 -32.17
CA LEU A 14 8.97 -37.99 -30.82
C LEU A 14 9.45 -36.57 -30.48
N PRO A 15 8.56 -35.66 -30.03
CA PRO A 15 8.94 -34.31 -29.57
C PRO A 15 9.95 -34.37 -28.42
N ASN A 16 10.60 -33.25 -28.08
CA ASN A 16 11.54 -33.18 -26.95
C ASN A 16 10.90 -33.81 -25.69
N ARG A 17 11.57 -34.87 -25.19
CA ARG A 17 11.19 -35.61 -23.99
C ARG A 17 12.45 -35.82 -23.15
N VAL A 18 12.27 -35.73 -21.82
CA VAL A 18 13.25 -36.22 -20.86
C VAL A 18 13.00 -37.72 -20.68
N GLN A 19 13.92 -38.56 -21.16
CA GLN A 19 13.85 -40.01 -21.07
C GLN A 19 14.52 -40.48 -19.77
N CYS A 20 13.79 -41.19 -18.91
CA CYS A 20 14.38 -41.82 -17.73
C CYS A 20 14.99 -43.18 -18.10
N THR A 21 16.32 -43.32 -17.98
CA THR A 21 17.04 -44.57 -18.25
C THR A 21 17.61 -45.17 -16.95
N LEU A 22 18.09 -46.43 -17.01
CA LEU A 22 18.75 -47.08 -15.86
C LEU A 22 19.98 -46.32 -15.36
N GLU A 23 20.64 -45.56 -16.24
CA GLU A 23 21.80 -44.72 -15.92
C GLU A 23 21.42 -43.29 -15.51
N GLY A 24 20.12 -42.96 -15.52
CA GLY A 24 19.59 -41.65 -15.15
C GLY A 24 18.77 -40.96 -16.26
N PRO A 25 18.22 -39.76 -15.98
CA PRO A 25 17.46 -38.97 -16.96
C PRO A 25 18.38 -38.45 -18.06
N ARG A 26 17.96 -38.58 -19.32
CA ARG A 26 18.64 -38.01 -20.49
C ARG A 26 17.63 -37.26 -21.34
N GLU A 27 18.03 -36.13 -21.89
CA GLU A 27 17.25 -35.51 -22.96
C GLU A 27 17.32 -36.42 -24.18
N SER A 28 16.18 -36.54 -24.88
CA SER A 28 16.14 -37.27 -26.14
C SER A 28 17.11 -36.59 -27.13
N PRO A 29 17.90 -37.36 -27.91
CA PRO A 29 18.82 -36.76 -28.88
C PRO A 29 18.03 -35.90 -29.87
N VAL A 30 18.26 -34.59 -29.82
CA VAL A 30 17.53 -33.60 -30.60
C VAL A 30 17.87 -33.74 -32.09
N VAL A 31 16.83 -33.82 -32.92
CA VAL A 31 16.95 -33.58 -34.37
C VAL A 31 17.08 -32.06 -34.54
N SER A 32 18.24 -31.60 -35.02
CA SER A 32 18.59 -30.22 -35.47
C SER A 32 17.95 -29.05 -34.70
N HIS A 33 18.77 -28.29 -33.97
CA HIS A 33 18.40 -26.94 -33.48
C HIS A 33 18.15 -26.00 -34.67
N GLU A 34 16.91 -25.91 -35.13
CA GLU A 34 16.40 -24.66 -35.67
C GLU A 34 16.18 -23.72 -34.48
N MET A 35 16.76 -22.52 -34.51
CA MET A 35 16.45 -21.50 -33.50
C MET A 35 15.01 -21.04 -33.71
N GLU A 36 14.08 -21.68 -33.01
CA GLU A 36 12.70 -21.18 -32.91
C GLU A 36 12.72 -19.84 -32.17
N VAL A 37 12.44 -18.76 -32.90
CA VAL A 37 12.26 -17.42 -32.31
C VAL A 37 10.95 -17.42 -31.52
N PHE A 38 10.99 -16.92 -30.29
CA PHE A 38 9.80 -16.86 -29.43
C PHE A 38 8.70 -16.00 -30.08
N ASP A 39 7.50 -16.57 -30.20
CA ASP A 39 6.30 -15.88 -30.69
C ASP A 39 5.21 -15.90 -29.62
N LEU A 40 4.67 -14.72 -29.32
CA LEU A 40 3.70 -14.52 -28.24
C LEU A 40 2.34 -15.13 -28.58
N GLU A 41 1.88 -15.00 -29.83
CA GLU A 41 0.59 -15.57 -30.26
C GLU A 41 0.61 -17.10 -30.18
N THR A 42 1.73 -17.71 -30.57
CA THR A 42 1.95 -19.16 -30.45
C THR A 42 2.04 -19.59 -28.99
N PHE A 43 2.73 -18.82 -28.14
CA PHE A 43 2.79 -19.09 -26.70
C PHE A 43 1.41 -19.04 -26.04
N GLU A 44 0.60 -18.02 -26.32
CA GLU A 44 -0.76 -17.88 -25.78
C GLU A 44 -1.69 -19.02 -26.21
N LYS A 45 -1.62 -19.46 -27.48
CA LYS A 45 -2.40 -20.60 -27.99
C LYS A 45 -2.01 -21.93 -27.31
N ASN A 46 -0.75 -22.06 -26.92
CA ASN A 46 -0.19 -23.29 -26.37
C ASN A 46 -0.25 -23.37 -24.84
N LEU A 47 -0.22 -22.23 -24.14
CA LEU A 47 -0.29 -22.15 -22.69
C LEU A 47 -1.68 -22.59 -22.19
N LYS A 48 -1.72 -23.64 -21.39
CA LYS A 48 -2.96 -24.18 -20.81
C LYS A 48 -2.77 -24.42 -19.33
N ILE A 49 -3.70 -23.91 -18.53
CA ILE A 49 -3.73 -24.10 -17.07
C ILE A 49 -5.01 -24.87 -16.72
N LYS A 50 -4.87 -25.96 -15.96
CA LYS A 50 -6.01 -26.74 -15.48
C LYS A 50 -5.88 -26.97 -13.98
N ILE A 51 -6.85 -26.51 -13.21
CA ILE A 51 -6.92 -26.81 -11.77
C ILE A 51 -7.44 -28.24 -11.61
N LEU A 52 -6.66 -29.09 -10.96
CA LEU A 52 -6.98 -30.49 -10.69
C LEU A 52 -7.64 -30.64 -9.32
N GLU A 53 -7.22 -29.86 -8.32
CA GLU A 53 -7.80 -29.83 -6.98
C GLU A 53 -7.73 -28.41 -6.42
N CYS A 54 -8.80 -27.96 -5.75
CA CYS A 54 -8.84 -26.67 -5.08
C CYS A 54 -9.59 -26.80 -3.76
N LYS A 55 -8.84 -26.79 -2.66
CA LYS A 55 -9.33 -26.76 -1.28
C LYS A 55 -8.74 -25.53 -0.59
N PRO A 56 -9.27 -25.13 0.58
CA PRO A 56 -8.77 -23.96 1.31
C PRO A 56 -7.26 -23.97 1.64
N GLN A 57 -6.64 -25.15 1.72
CA GLN A 57 -5.23 -25.33 2.10
C GLN A 57 -4.37 -25.96 1.00
N ILE A 58 -4.95 -26.39 -0.12
CA ILE A 58 -4.21 -27.05 -1.20
C ILE A 58 -4.81 -26.69 -2.56
N VAL A 59 -3.93 -26.31 -3.49
CA VAL A 59 -4.25 -26.18 -4.91
C VAL A 59 -3.30 -27.08 -5.68
N VAL A 60 -3.86 -27.98 -6.48
CA VAL A 60 -3.11 -28.79 -7.44
C VAL A 60 -3.50 -28.30 -8.83
N LEU A 61 -2.52 -27.84 -9.60
CA LEU A 61 -2.74 -27.35 -10.96
C LEU A 61 -1.78 -28.03 -11.95
N GLU A 62 -2.26 -28.18 -13.17
CA GLU A 62 -1.50 -28.63 -14.33
C GLU A 62 -1.20 -27.39 -15.20
N LEU A 63 0.09 -27.19 -15.50
CA LEU A 63 0.59 -26.12 -16.36
C LEU A 63 1.22 -26.74 -17.60
N LYS A 64 0.64 -26.49 -18.78
CA LYS A 64 1.10 -27.01 -20.09
C LYS A 64 1.49 -25.87 -21.01
N GLY A 65 2.48 -26.09 -21.87
CA GLY A 65 2.89 -25.12 -22.89
C GLY A 65 3.81 -24.00 -22.38
N CYS A 66 4.48 -24.20 -21.24
CA CYS A 66 5.51 -23.29 -20.75
C CYS A 66 6.86 -23.99 -20.54
N ASP A 67 7.93 -23.20 -20.54
CA ASP A 67 9.26 -23.68 -20.18
C ASP A 67 9.42 -23.96 -18.68
N ALA A 68 10.37 -24.84 -18.36
CA ALA A 68 10.74 -25.15 -17.00
C ALA A 68 11.20 -23.91 -16.22
N SER A 69 11.76 -22.89 -16.88
CA SER A 69 12.16 -21.62 -16.27
C SER A 69 10.97 -20.86 -15.66
N LEU A 70 9.83 -20.79 -16.37
CA LEU A 70 8.61 -20.13 -15.91
C LEU A 70 7.94 -20.92 -14.78
N ALA A 71 7.83 -22.25 -14.94
CA ALA A 71 7.31 -23.11 -13.87
C ALA A 71 8.16 -23.03 -12.59
N ASN A 72 9.48 -22.98 -12.74
CA ASN A 72 10.42 -22.85 -11.64
C ASN A 72 10.41 -21.44 -11.03
N ALA A 73 10.11 -20.39 -11.81
CA ALA A 73 9.90 -19.04 -11.28
C ALA A 73 8.66 -18.99 -10.37
N LEU A 74 7.53 -19.60 -10.80
CA LEU A 74 6.32 -19.73 -10.00
C LEU A 74 6.57 -20.57 -8.73
N ARG A 75 7.40 -21.61 -8.82
CA ARG A 75 7.81 -22.47 -7.69
C ARG A 75 8.69 -21.74 -6.65
N ARG A 76 9.45 -20.72 -7.04
CA ARG A 76 10.59 -20.19 -6.27
C ARG A 76 10.29 -19.02 -5.33
N ILE A 77 9.06 -18.53 -5.27
CA ILE A 77 8.75 -17.34 -4.48
C ILE A 77 8.17 -17.76 -3.12
N LEU A 78 9.03 -17.79 -2.09
CA LEU A 78 8.59 -17.75 -0.70
C LEU A 78 8.51 -16.29 -0.28
N ILE A 79 7.29 -15.83 -0.01
CA ILE A 79 7.02 -14.46 0.38
C ILE A 79 6.79 -14.43 1.89
N ILE A 80 7.59 -13.64 2.62
CA ILE A 80 7.43 -13.42 4.05
C ILE A 80 6.70 -12.09 4.25
N TYR A 81 5.60 -12.14 4.98
CA TYR A 81 4.74 -11.01 5.28
C TYR A 81 4.77 -10.69 6.78
N ALA A 82 4.23 -9.54 7.16
CA ALA A 82 4.11 -9.13 8.55
C ALA A 82 3.34 -10.16 9.39
N ARG A 83 2.30 -10.79 8.86
CA ARG A 83 1.56 -11.89 9.53
C ARG A 83 2.44 -13.05 10.02
N ASP A 84 3.62 -13.23 9.46
CA ASP A 84 4.53 -14.32 9.85
C ASP A 84 5.29 -14.01 11.15
N LEU A 85 5.24 -12.75 11.62
CA LEU A 85 5.74 -12.35 12.94
C LEU A 85 4.81 -12.87 14.04
N LYS A 86 5.34 -13.74 14.89
CA LYS A 86 4.60 -14.35 16.00
C LYS A 86 4.90 -13.64 17.30
N TRP A 87 3.85 -13.28 18.03
CA TRP A 87 4.01 -12.76 19.38
C TRP A 87 4.36 -13.88 20.37
N ILE A 88 5.41 -13.64 21.15
CA ILE A 88 5.88 -14.53 22.22
C ILE A 88 5.79 -13.72 23.53
N PRO A 89 4.94 -14.13 24.49
CA PRO A 89 4.82 -13.42 25.77
C PRO A 89 6.09 -13.61 26.61
N MET A 90 6.58 -12.55 27.25
CA MET A 90 7.76 -12.63 28.12
C MET A 90 7.43 -13.08 29.56
N SER A 91 6.15 -13.03 29.95
CA SER A 91 5.68 -13.44 31.28
C SER A 91 4.24 -13.97 31.24
N GLU A 92 3.88 -14.80 32.23
CA GLU A 92 2.51 -15.28 32.40
C GLU A 92 1.50 -14.13 32.59
N ARG A 93 1.93 -13.03 33.23
CA ARG A 93 1.09 -11.82 33.37
C ARG A 93 0.76 -11.20 32.02
N GLN A 94 1.73 -11.10 31.10
CA GLN A 94 1.47 -10.60 29.75
C GLN A 94 0.55 -11.54 28.97
N LYS A 95 0.81 -12.85 29.07
CA LYS A 95 -0.02 -13.88 28.44
C LYS A 95 -1.50 -13.79 28.88
N GLN A 96 -1.75 -13.58 30.17
CA GLN A 96 -3.10 -13.38 30.70
C GLN A 96 -3.72 -12.05 30.26
N LYS A 97 -2.95 -10.95 30.32
CA LYS A 97 -3.44 -9.61 29.94
C LYS A 97 -3.92 -9.54 28.50
N PHE A 98 -3.21 -10.19 27.58
CA PHE A 98 -3.49 -10.16 26.15
C PHE A 98 -4.10 -11.49 25.64
N ALA A 99 -4.74 -12.27 26.52
CA ALA A 99 -5.31 -13.56 26.13
C ALA A 99 -6.46 -13.42 25.12
N GLN A 100 -7.25 -12.35 25.22
CA GLN A 100 -8.39 -12.10 24.32
C GLN A 100 -7.97 -11.48 22.99
N ASP A 101 -6.97 -10.59 23.03
CA ASP A 101 -6.45 -9.88 21.86
C ASP A 101 -4.90 -9.85 21.91
N PRO A 102 -4.26 -10.91 21.38
CA PRO A 102 -2.80 -11.00 21.35
C PRO A 102 -2.18 -9.94 20.44
N PRO A 103 -1.06 -9.30 20.83
CA PRO A 103 -0.33 -8.38 19.96
C PRO A 103 -0.02 -9.00 18.60
N ALA A 104 -0.38 -8.28 17.55
CA ALA A 104 -0.12 -8.65 16.17
C ALA A 104 0.18 -7.40 15.34
N PRO A 105 0.82 -7.55 14.17
CA PRO A 105 0.97 -6.45 13.23
C PRO A 105 -0.40 -5.94 12.76
N VAL A 106 -0.58 -4.62 12.77
CA VAL A 106 -1.83 -3.96 12.34
C VAL A 106 -2.18 -4.30 10.89
N HIS A 107 -1.16 -4.35 10.02
CA HIS A 107 -1.31 -4.65 8.60
C HIS A 107 -0.60 -5.96 8.26
N PRO A 108 -1.31 -7.11 8.21
CA PRO A 108 -0.70 -8.43 8.06
C PRO A 108 -0.04 -8.65 6.69
N ASP A 109 -0.49 -7.92 5.67
CA ASP A 109 -0.05 -8.07 4.27
C ASP A 109 1.18 -7.24 3.90
N ILE A 110 1.81 -6.53 4.85
CA ILE A 110 3.07 -5.84 4.58
C ILE A 110 4.13 -6.88 4.23
N LEU A 111 4.69 -6.76 3.02
CA LEU A 111 5.81 -7.58 2.58
C LEU A 111 7.05 -7.23 3.40
N ILE A 112 7.62 -8.21 4.10
CA ILE A 112 8.90 -8.03 4.80
C ILE A 112 10.04 -8.34 3.83
N THR A 113 10.04 -9.54 3.25
CA THR A 113 11.10 -9.97 2.33
C THR A 113 10.67 -11.15 1.47
N LYS A 114 11.49 -11.49 0.48
CA LYS A 114 11.31 -12.64 -0.40
C LYS A 114 12.54 -13.53 -0.31
N LEU A 115 12.33 -14.80 0.04
CA LEU A 115 13.40 -15.77 0.11
C LEU A 115 13.50 -16.62 -1.16
N ARG A 116 14.62 -17.30 -1.29
CA ARG A 116 14.84 -18.39 -2.24
C ARG A 116 15.03 -19.71 -1.49
N PRO A 117 14.75 -20.86 -2.13
CA PRO A 117 15.03 -22.15 -1.52
C PRO A 117 16.47 -22.24 -1.00
N GLY A 118 16.63 -22.64 0.26
CA GLY A 118 17.92 -22.68 0.97
C GLY A 118 18.25 -21.43 1.79
N GLN A 119 17.44 -20.38 1.72
CA GLN A 119 17.56 -19.21 2.60
C GLN A 119 16.58 -19.34 3.77
N GLU A 120 17.03 -18.95 4.96
CA GLU A 120 16.26 -18.94 6.20
C GLU A 120 16.50 -17.64 6.94
N ILE A 121 15.48 -17.19 7.69
CA ILE A 121 15.57 -16.06 8.60
C ILE A 121 15.01 -16.50 9.95
N GLU A 122 15.86 -16.44 10.96
CA GLU A 122 15.46 -16.50 12.37
C GLU A 122 15.77 -15.14 13.00
N LEU A 123 14.75 -14.51 13.58
CA LEU A 123 14.89 -13.21 14.24
C LEU A 123 14.05 -13.14 15.50
N PHE A 124 14.57 -12.43 16.50
CA PHE A 124 13.85 -12.07 17.71
C PHE A 124 13.80 -10.55 17.82
N GLY A 125 12.60 -10.00 17.95
CA GLY A 125 12.35 -8.57 18.10
C GLY A 125 11.73 -8.27 19.46
N PHE A 126 12.22 -7.21 20.10
CA PHE A 126 11.63 -6.67 21.34
C PHE A 126 10.85 -5.41 21.02
N LEU A 127 9.59 -5.35 21.45
CA LEU A 127 8.73 -4.18 21.29
C LEU A 127 8.78 -3.33 22.56
N GLU A 128 9.15 -2.07 22.41
CA GLU A 128 9.22 -1.10 23.51
C GLU A 128 8.36 0.13 23.21
N LYS A 129 7.84 0.75 24.28
CA LYS A 129 7.15 2.03 24.18
C LYS A 129 8.18 3.13 23.94
N GLY A 130 8.00 3.90 22.88
CA GLY A 130 8.83 5.07 22.58
C GLY A 130 7.99 6.26 22.13
N LEU A 131 8.67 7.34 21.75
CA LEU A 131 8.06 8.59 21.32
C LEU A 131 8.42 8.88 19.87
N GLY A 132 7.47 9.42 19.10
CA GLY A 132 7.71 9.86 17.72
C GLY A 132 8.84 10.89 17.59
N LYS A 133 9.07 11.69 18.64
CA LYS A 133 10.22 12.62 18.73
C LYS A 133 11.57 11.90 18.67
N THR A 134 11.66 10.70 19.25
CA THR A 134 12.90 9.91 19.27
C THR A 134 13.11 9.20 17.93
N HIS A 135 12.05 8.66 17.33
CA HIS A 135 12.12 8.01 16.02
C HIS A 135 10.75 7.96 15.34
N ALA A 136 10.72 8.16 14.01
CA ALA A 136 9.48 8.21 13.23
C ALA A 136 8.63 6.94 13.31
N LYS A 137 9.25 5.76 13.53
CA LYS A 137 8.55 4.47 13.76
C LYS A 137 7.56 4.48 14.93
N TRP A 138 7.73 5.39 15.89
CA TRP A 138 6.81 5.57 17.02
C TRP A 138 5.78 6.67 16.79
N SER A 139 5.73 7.26 15.59
CA SER A 139 4.62 8.13 15.21
C SER A 139 3.34 7.29 15.09
N PRO A 140 2.28 7.58 15.86
CA PRO A 140 1.03 6.82 15.77
C PRO A 140 0.19 7.23 14.54
N VAL A 141 0.53 8.35 13.91
CA VAL A 141 -0.18 8.92 12.75
C VAL A 141 0.65 8.76 11.48
N ALA A 142 -0.03 8.49 10.37
CA ALA A 142 0.53 8.59 9.03
C ALA A 142 0.73 10.07 8.68
N THR A 143 -0.31 10.88 8.86
CA THR A 143 -0.23 12.33 8.79
C THR A 143 -1.22 12.96 9.77
N ALA A 144 -0.82 14.08 10.36
CA ALA A 144 -1.68 14.93 11.15
C ALA A 144 -1.42 16.37 10.71
N VAL A 145 -2.39 16.95 10.01
CA VAL A 145 -2.28 18.29 9.42
C VAL A 145 -3.52 19.10 9.73
N TYR A 146 -3.38 20.41 9.67
CA TYR A 146 -4.52 21.31 9.72
C TYR A 146 -4.48 22.27 8.55
N ARG A 147 -5.65 22.80 8.22
CA ARG A 147 -5.82 23.95 7.33
C ARG A 147 -6.84 24.90 7.92
N LEU A 148 -6.76 26.16 7.54
CA LEU A 148 -7.73 27.17 7.95
C LEU A 148 -9.00 27.05 7.09
N GLU A 149 -10.14 27.45 7.65
CA GLU A 149 -11.39 27.58 6.88
C GLU A 149 -11.20 28.64 5.78
N PRO A 150 -11.43 28.27 4.50
CA PRO A 150 -11.40 29.24 3.41
C PRO A 150 -12.67 30.09 3.42
N GLU A 151 -12.50 31.39 3.24
CA GLU A 151 -13.59 32.36 3.09
C GLU A 151 -13.46 33.04 1.74
N PHE A 152 -14.56 33.07 0.98
CA PHE A 152 -14.62 33.76 -0.32
C PHE A 152 -15.43 35.03 -0.17
N VAL A 153 -14.81 36.18 -0.45
CA VAL A 153 -15.44 37.49 -0.41
C VAL A 153 -15.52 38.02 -1.83
N PHE A 154 -16.74 38.26 -2.31
CA PHE A 154 -16.98 38.83 -3.63
C PHE A 154 -17.03 40.35 -3.51
N THR A 155 -16.06 41.05 -4.10
CA THR A 155 -15.99 42.52 -4.09
C THR A 155 -16.99 43.14 -5.08
N SER A 156 -17.27 42.42 -6.16
CA SER A 156 -18.32 42.75 -7.13
C SER A 156 -19.08 41.47 -7.54
N PRO A 157 -20.37 41.58 -7.93
CA PRO A 157 -21.15 40.41 -8.32
C PRO A 157 -20.62 39.82 -9.64
N ILE A 158 -20.37 38.51 -9.64
CA ILE A 158 -20.01 37.72 -10.82
C ILE A 158 -21.30 37.06 -11.31
N GLU A 159 -21.75 37.40 -12.52
CA GLU A 159 -23.06 37.01 -13.09
C GLU A 159 -22.89 36.52 -14.55
N GLY A 160 -23.85 35.74 -15.06
CA GLY A 160 -23.90 35.33 -16.46
C GLY A 160 -22.76 34.39 -16.88
N GLU A 161 -22.14 34.64 -18.03
CA GLU A 161 -21.07 33.80 -18.58
C GLU A 161 -19.86 33.71 -17.64
N ASP A 162 -19.50 34.79 -16.94
CA ASP A 162 -18.41 34.80 -15.96
C ASP A 162 -18.72 33.89 -14.75
N ALA A 163 -20.00 33.73 -14.37
CA ALA A 163 -20.41 32.86 -13.27
C ALA A 163 -20.32 31.37 -13.66
N GLU A 164 -20.67 31.04 -14.90
CA GLU A 164 -20.46 29.70 -15.46
C GLU A 164 -18.97 29.39 -15.57
N GLU A 165 -18.16 30.33 -16.06
CA GLU A 165 -16.70 30.19 -16.13
C GLU A 165 -16.10 29.96 -14.73
N LEU A 166 -16.50 30.72 -13.71
CA LEU A 166 -16.01 30.53 -12.33
C LEU A 166 -16.35 29.13 -11.78
N LYS A 167 -17.53 28.62 -12.11
CA LYS A 167 -17.97 27.27 -11.70
C LYS A 167 -17.14 26.19 -12.40
N GLU A 168 -16.90 26.33 -13.70
CA GLU A 168 -16.07 25.39 -14.47
C GLU A 168 -14.59 25.43 -14.08
N LEU A 169 -14.08 26.62 -13.75
CA LEU A 169 -12.69 26.84 -13.34
C LEU A 169 -12.34 26.12 -12.03
N CYS A 170 -13.33 25.89 -11.16
CA CYS A 170 -13.13 25.18 -9.90
C CYS A 170 -13.66 23.73 -9.99
N PRO A 171 -12.81 22.74 -10.32
CA PRO A 171 -13.23 21.35 -10.44
C PRO A 171 -13.68 20.73 -9.10
N MET A 172 -13.40 21.40 -7.98
CA MET A 172 -13.77 20.97 -6.63
C MET A 172 -15.22 21.32 -6.27
N GLY A 173 -15.97 21.97 -7.17
CA GLY A 173 -17.38 22.33 -6.96
C GLY A 173 -17.57 23.33 -5.82
N VAL A 174 -16.62 24.26 -5.64
CA VAL A 174 -16.67 25.28 -4.59
C VAL A 174 -17.78 26.29 -4.85
N PHE A 175 -17.97 26.67 -6.12
CA PHE A 175 -18.90 27.70 -6.55
C PHE A 175 -20.17 27.09 -7.15
N ASP A 176 -21.29 27.76 -6.93
CA ASP A 176 -22.57 27.48 -7.59
C ASP A 176 -23.23 28.81 -7.98
N ILE A 177 -24.28 28.75 -8.78
CA ILE A 177 -24.99 29.92 -9.30
C ILE A 177 -26.37 29.98 -8.65
N GLU A 178 -26.75 31.16 -8.16
CA GLU A 178 -28.07 31.37 -7.56
C GLU A 178 -29.15 31.48 -8.64
N ASP A 179 -30.18 30.63 -8.56
CA ASP A 179 -31.24 30.52 -9.58
C ASP A 179 -32.05 31.82 -9.79
N SER A 180 -32.13 32.68 -8.77
CA SER A 180 -32.96 33.88 -8.77
C SER A 180 -32.26 35.12 -9.34
N THR A 181 -30.95 35.24 -9.11
CA THR A 181 -30.16 36.43 -9.47
C THR A 181 -29.12 36.14 -10.56
N GLY A 182 -28.79 34.87 -10.81
CA GLY A 182 -27.70 34.49 -11.70
C GLY A 182 -26.30 34.75 -11.13
N ARG A 183 -26.19 35.05 -9.82
CA ARG A 183 -24.92 35.37 -9.16
C ARG A 183 -24.18 34.12 -8.72
N ALA A 184 -22.87 34.10 -8.94
CA ALA A 184 -22.01 33.09 -8.36
C ALA A 184 -21.86 33.29 -6.85
N TYR A 185 -21.92 32.19 -6.10
CA TYR A 185 -21.64 32.17 -4.66
C TYR A 185 -20.84 30.92 -4.28
N ALA A 186 -20.14 30.96 -3.15
CA ALA A 186 -19.37 29.83 -2.65
C ALA A 186 -20.26 28.86 -1.87
N LYS A 187 -20.73 27.79 -2.51
CA LYS A 187 -21.58 26.75 -1.90
C LYS A 187 -20.79 25.80 -1.00
N PHE A 188 -19.61 25.37 -1.42
CA PHE A 188 -18.74 24.46 -0.67
C PHE A 188 -17.32 25.02 -0.52
N PRO A 189 -17.12 26.09 0.28
CA PRO A 189 -15.81 26.70 0.48
C PRO A 189 -14.74 25.68 0.90
N ARG A 190 -15.11 24.73 1.77
CA ARG A 190 -14.20 23.71 2.32
C ARG A 190 -13.56 22.81 1.29
N ASN A 191 -14.14 22.64 0.11
CA ASN A 191 -13.59 21.81 -0.95
C ASN A 191 -12.43 22.51 -1.68
N CYS A 192 -12.24 23.82 -1.45
CA CYS A 192 -11.16 24.57 -2.05
C CYS A 192 -9.79 24.02 -1.63
N THR A 193 -8.98 23.65 -2.62
CA THR A 193 -7.58 23.23 -2.45
C THR A 193 -6.61 24.41 -2.43
N THR A 194 -7.10 25.64 -2.56
CA THR A 194 -6.29 26.87 -2.69
C THR A 194 -5.36 26.83 -3.92
N CYS A 195 -5.86 26.36 -5.07
CA CYS A 195 -5.11 26.35 -6.33
C CYS A 195 -4.90 27.75 -6.95
N ARG A 196 -5.68 28.76 -6.51
CA ARG A 196 -5.63 30.17 -6.93
C ARG A 196 -6.09 30.48 -8.36
N ALA A 197 -6.47 29.50 -9.18
CA ALA A 197 -6.98 29.74 -10.53
C ALA A 197 -8.14 30.76 -10.58
N CYS A 198 -9.09 30.66 -9.66
CA CYS A 198 -10.20 31.62 -9.57
C CYS A 198 -9.76 33.04 -9.20
N LEU A 199 -8.65 33.20 -8.47
CA LEU A 199 -8.11 34.53 -8.13
C LEU A 199 -7.39 35.15 -9.31
N GLU A 200 -6.69 34.34 -10.12
CA GLU A 200 -5.97 34.82 -11.30
C GLU A 200 -6.95 35.36 -12.37
N ARG A 201 -8.10 34.70 -12.55
CA ARG A 201 -9.12 35.14 -13.51
C ARG A 201 -9.99 36.29 -13.00
N PHE A 202 -10.26 36.35 -11.69
CA PHE A 202 -11.19 37.29 -11.06
C PHE A 202 -10.53 38.16 -9.97
N GLU A 203 -9.29 38.62 -10.21
CA GLU A 203 -8.43 39.30 -9.21
C GLU A 203 -9.12 40.45 -8.45
N ASN A 204 -9.92 41.27 -9.15
CA ASN A 204 -10.60 42.43 -8.55
C ASN A 204 -12.04 42.13 -8.09
N GLN A 205 -12.57 40.94 -8.36
CA GLN A 205 -13.95 40.58 -8.06
C GLN A 205 -14.05 39.54 -6.95
N LEU A 206 -13.00 38.74 -6.73
CA LEU A 206 -12.98 37.62 -5.80
C LEU A 206 -11.73 37.66 -4.91
N GLN A 207 -11.96 37.67 -3.59
CA GLN A 207 -10.91 37.54 -2.59
C GLN A 207 -11.05 36.20 -1.87
N LEU A 208 -9.93 35.49 -1.69
CA LEU A 208 -9.84 34.26 -0.90
C LEU A 208 -9.08 34.54 0.38
N ASN A 209 -9.80 34.54 1.49
CA ASN A 209 -9.29 34.69 2.83
C ASN A 209 -9.21 33.33 3.54
N LYS A 210 -8.51 33.33 4.67
CA LYS A 210 -8.45 32.19 5.59
C LYS A 210 -8.79 32.69 6.98
N ILE A 211 -9.83 32.13 7.58
CA ILE A 211 -10.30 32.53 8.91
C ILE A 211 -9.27 32.04 9.94
N PRO A 212 -8.58 32.95 10.67
CA PRO A 212 -7.39 32.61 11.45
C PRO A 212 -7.66 31.76 12.70
N ASP A 213 -8.89 31.79 13.23
CA ASP A 213 -9.33 31.07 14.42
C ASP A 213 -10.13 29.80 14.11
N GLN A 214 -10.36 29.47 12.83
CA GLN A 214 -11.09 28.28 12.42
C GLN A 214 -10.18 27.26 11.74
N PHE A 215 -9.83 26.20 12.48
CA PHE A 215 -8.94 25.13 12.03
C PHE A 215 -9.72 23.86 11.68
N ILE A 216 -9.37 23.27 10.54
CA ILE A 216 -9.86 21.97 10.08
C ILE A 216 -8.70 20.99 10.18
N PHE A 217 -8.74 20.10 11.17
CA PHE A 217 -7.75 19.04 11.35
C PHE A 217 -8.10 17.81 10.52
N SER A 218 -7.07 17.18 9.96
CA SER A 218 -7.12 15.85 9.37
C SER A 218 -6.06 14.99 10.05
N ILE A 219 -6.49 13.93 10.72
CA ILE A 219 -5.64 13.03 11.49
C ILE A 219 -5.85 11.63 10.93
N GLU A 220 -4.80 11.08 10.35
CA GLU A 220 -4.79 9.74 9.78
C GLU A 220 -3.96 8.83 10.69
N SER A 221 -4.63 7.90 11.38
CA SER A 221 -3.95 6.91 12.21
C SER A 221 -3.23 5.87 11.35
N THR A 222 -2.11 5.34 11.84
CA THR A 222 -1.47 4.15 11.27
C THR A 222 -2.24 2.85 11.55
N GLY A 223 -3.25 2.89 12.43
CA GLY A 223 -4.15 1.81 12.77
C GLY A 223 -3.88 1.16 14.14
N SER A 224 -2.78 1.51 14.81
CA SER A 224 -2.48 1.00 16.16
C SER A 224 -3.44 1.52 17.24
N VAL A 225 -3.94 2.75 17.07
CA VAL A 225 -4.91 3.41 17.95
C VAL A 225 -5.87 4.23 17.07
N PRO A 226 -7.20 4.21 17.29
CA PRO A 226 -8.14 5.00 16.51
C PRO A 226 -7.84 6.51 16.52
N ALA A 227 -8.13 7.20 15.42
CA ALA A 227 -7.83 8.63 15.28
C ALA A 227 -8.49 9.55 16.33
N PRO A 228 -9.77 9.34 16.75
CA PRO A 228 -10.37 10.14 17.81
C PRO A 228 -9.63 10.02 19.14
N GLU A 229 -9.29 8.78 19.54
CA GLU A 229 -8.55 8.50 20.76
C GLU A 229 -7.15 9.14 20.74
N LEU A 230 -6.47 9.15 19.58
CA LEU A 230 -5.17 9.82 19.44
C LEU A 230 -5.24 11.32 19.73
N PHE A 231 -6.33 11.98 19.32
CA PHE A 231 -6.51 13.41 19.60
C PHE A 231 -6.73 13.66 21.10
N GLU A 232 -7.55 12.84 21.76
CA GLU A 232 -7.77 12.90 23.20
C GLU A 232 -6.45 12.70 23.96
N MET A 233 -5.69 11.65 23.63
CA MET A 233 -4.37 11.38 24.21
C MET A 233 -3.40 12.55 24.02
N ALA A 234 -3.45 13.23 22.87
CA ALA A 234 -2.58 14.39 22.62
C ALA A 234 -2.93 15.58 23.52
N VAL A 235 -4.22 15.82 23.76
CA VAL A 235 -4.71 16.86 24.69
C VAL A 235 -4.35 16.50 26.14
N GLU A 236 -4.48 15.24 26.52
CA GLU A 236 -4.06 14.75 27.85
C GLU A 236 -2.57 15.01 28.09
N VAL A 237 -1.71 14.69 27.12
CA VAL A 237 -0.27 14.97 27.22
C VAL A 237 0.02 16.48 27.36
N LEU A 238 -0.76 17.33 26.70
CA LEU A 238 -0.64 18.78 26.87
C LEU A 238 -1.05 19.23 28.28
N LEU A 239 -2.14 18.67 28.81
CA LEU A 239 -2.63 18.92 30.16
C LEU A 239 -1.60 18.49 31.21
N GLU A 240 -1.05 17.29 31.09
CA GLU A 240 -0.01 16.77 31.98
C GLU A 240 1.21 17.71 32.01
N LYS A 241 1.67 18.17 30.84
CA LYS A 241 2.79 19.12 30.74
C LYS A 241 2.49 20.44 31.47
N ALA A 242 1.27 20.97 31.33
CA ALA A 242 0.86 22.19 32.01
C ALA A 242 0.82 22.00 33.53
N ILE A 243 0.32 20.86 34.01
CA ILE A 243 0.31 20.50 35.44
C ILE A 243 1.74 20.41 35.97
N THR A 244 2.61 19.67 35.29
CA THR A 244 4.02 19.54 35.66
C THR A 244 4.71 20.90 35.68
N PHE A 245 4.48 21.76 34.68
CA PHE A 245 5.05 23.09 34.64
C PHE A 245 4.58 23.97 35.82
N ARG A 246 3.28 23.93 36.15
CA ARG A 246 2.72 24.61 37.33
C ARG A 246 3.35 24.13 38.63
N GLU A 247 3.57 22.82 38.77
CA GLU A 247 4.22 22.23 39.95
C GLU A 247 5.67 22.70 40.07
N ILE A 248 6.42 22.71 38.97
CA ILE A 248 7.80 23.21 38.94
C ILE A 248 7.86 24.67 39.41
N ILE A 249 6.94 25.54 38.93
CA ILE A 249 6.88 26.96 39.36
C ILE A 249 6.60 27.06 40.87
N ARG A 250 5.71 26.23 41.41
CA ARG A 250 5.38 26.25 42.85
C ARG A 250 6.53 25.79 43.73
N THR A 251 7.27 24.76 43.28
CA THR A 251 8.41 24.24 44.02
C THR A 251 9.61 25.17 43.92
N LYS A 252 9.85 25.76 42.75
CA LYS A 252 10.90 26.75 42.54
C LYS A 252 10.40 28.15 42.90
N GLN A 253 10.07 28.39 44.18
CA GLN A 253 9.80 29.75 44.69
C GLN A 253 10.73 30.73 43.97
N LEU A 254 10.12 31.65 43.23
CA LEU A 254 10.76 32.65 42.38
C LEU A 254 11.95 33.25 43.15
N GLU A 255 13.16 32.79 42.83
CA GLU A 255 14.40 33.49 43.18
C GLU A 255 14.47 34.81 42.43
#